data_AF-A0A2V9RI17-F1
#
_entry.id   AF-A0A2V9RI17-F1
#
_cell.length_a   1.000
_cell.length_b   1.000
_cell.length_c   1.000
_cell.angle_alpha   90.00
_cell.angle_beta   90.00
_cell.angle_gamma   90.00
#
_symmetry.space_group_name_H-M   'P 1'
#
loop_
_entity.id
_entity.type
_entity.pdbx_description
1 polymer ?
#
loop_
_entity_poly.entity_id
_entity_poly.type
_entity_poly.pdbx_seq_one_letter_code
_entity_poly.pdbx_strand_id
1 'polypeptide(L)' 'MGAKMVQFNGWDMPVEYPSSGGIIAEHMAVRTAVGVFDVSHMGDIRLTGPEALAAVQHISMNDASRLAIGQAQYSA' A
#
# COMPACT_ATOMS: atom_id res chain seq x y z
N MET A 1 6.41 2.18 -20.44
CA MET A 1 4.94 2.27 -20.58
C MET A 1 4.42 3.71 -20.71
N GLY A 2 5.26 4.72 -21.03
CA GLY A 2 4.76 6.07 -21.35
C GLY A 2 3.88 6.70 -20.26
N ALA A 3 4.23 6.52 -18.99
CA ALA A 3 3.44 7.02 -17.87
C ALA A 3 3.38 8.55 -17.86
N LYS A 4 2.25 9.09 -17.44
CA LYS A 4 2.15 10.49 -17.05
C LYS A 4 2.58 10.59 -15.58
N MET A 5 3.71 11.24 -15.35
CA MET A 5 4.31 11.35 -14.02
C MET A 5 3.79 12.60 -13.30
N VAL A 6 3.63 12.49 -11.98
CA VAL A 6 3.23 13.60 -11.11
C VAL A 6 4.03 13.57 -9.81
N GLN A 7 4.30 14.76 -9.28
CA GLN A 7 4.86 14.89 -7.93
C GLN A 7 3.78 14.59 -6.89
N PHE A 8 4.02 13.58 -6.06
CA PHE A 8 3.15 13.17 -4.97
C PHE A 8 3.96 13.02 -3.67
N ASN A 9 3.78 13.96 -2.73
CA ASN A 9 4.43 13.95 -1.41
C ASN A 9 5.96 13.68 -1.44
N GLY A 10 6.65 14.28 -2.41
CA GLY A 10 8.12 14.14 -2.57
C GLY A 10 8.57 12.97 -3.44
N TRP A 11 7.65 12.15 -3.93
CA TRP A 11 7.91 11.07 -4.90
C TRP A 11 7.43 11.47 -6.28
N ASP A 12 8.10 10.98 -7.33
CA ASP A 12 7.61 11.08 -8.71
C ASP A 12 6.86 9.78 -9.04
N MET A 13 5.54 9.87 -9.22
CA MET A 13 4.65 8.72 -9.29
C MET A 13 3.84 8.70 -10.59
N PRO A 14 3.54 7.53 -11.18
CA PRO A 14 2.69 7.43 -12.35
C PRO A 14 1.22 7.68 -11.96
N VAL A 15 0.60 8.74 -12.49
CA VAL A 15 -0.83 9.03 -12.24
C VAL A 15 -1.75 8.25 -13.16
N GLU A 16 -1.30 8.00 -14.40
CA GLU A 16 -1.96 7.17 -15.40
C GLU A 16 -0.92 6.74 -16.44
N TYR A 17 -1.21 5.69 -17.20
CA TYR A 17 -0.47 5.29 -18.38
C TYR A 17 -1.36 5.52 -19.61
N PRO A 18 -1.29 6.67 -20.30
CA PRO A 18 -2.19 7.01 -21.40
C PRO A 18 -2.28 5.94 -22.51
N SER A 19 -1.20 5.18 -22.71
CA SER A 19 -1.17 4.03 -23.63
C SER A 19 -2.16 2.90 -23.31
N SER A 20 -2.72 2.85 -22.09
CA SER A 20 -3.72 1.88 -21.62
C SER A 20 -5.17 2.28 -21.94
N GLY A 21 -5.40 3.47 -22.50
CA GLY A 21 -6.74 4.06 -22.65
C GLY A 21 -7.12 5.07 -21.55
N GLY A 22 -6.17 5.41 -20.67
CA GLY A 22 -6.31 6.43 -19.62
C GLY A 22 -6.95 5.91 -18.32
N ILE A 23 -7.09 6.80 -17.33
CA ILE A 23 -7.48 6.44 -15.95
C ILE A 23 -8.77 5.61 -15.83
N ILE A 24 -9.78 5.86 -16.67
CA ILE A 24 -11.05 5.11 -16.64
C ILE A 24 -10.84 3.67 -17.12
N ALA A 25 -10.04 3.47 -18.18
CA ALA A 25 -9.72 2.16 -18.69
C ALA A 25 -8.90 1.35 -17.67
N GLU A 26 -7.96 1.98 -16.98
CA GLU A 26 -7.17 1.36 -15.90
C GLU A 26 -8.04 0.94 -14.73
N HIS A 27 -8.95 1.81 -14.28
CA HIS A 27 -9.91 1.49 -13.24
C HIS A 27 -10.76 0.27 -13.61
N MET A 28 -11.30 0.26 -14.83
CA MET A 28 -12.12 -0.85 -15.31
C MET A 28 -11.31 -2.15 -15.41
N ALA A 29 -10.07 -2.10 -15.92
CA ALA A 29 -9.19 -3.26 -16.01
C ALA A 29 -8.93 -3.90 -14.64
N VAL A 30 -8.72 -3.10 -13.59
CA VAL A 30 -8.54 -3.59 -12.21
C VAL A 30 -9.81 -4.27 -11.70
N ARG A 31 -10.99 -3.74 -12.04
CA ARG A 31 -12.28 -4.25 -11.58
C ARG A 31 -12.73 -5.50 -12.31
N THR A 32 -12.39 -5.64 -13.59
CA THR A 32 -12.90 -6.72 -14.45
C THR A 32 -11.85 -7.76 -14.81
N ALA A 33 -10.57 -7.48 -14.59
CA ALA A 33 -9.45 -8.36 -14.91
C ALA A 33 -8.32 -8.23 -13.88
N VAL A 34 -7.21 -7.56 -14.24
CA VAL A 34 -6.02 -7.39 -13.40
C VAL A 34 -5.43 -6.00 -13.62
N GLY A 35 -4.91 -5.41 -12.56
CA GLY A 35 -4.09 -4.20 -12.62
C GLY A 35 -2.81 -4.37 -11.82
N VAL A 36 -1.76 -3.68 -12.24
CA VAL A 36 -0.44 -3.68 -11.58
C VAL A 36 -0.14 -2.26 -11.15
N PHE A 37 0.25 -2.10 -9.89
CA PHE A 37 0.53 -0.80 -9.28
C PHE A 37 1.93 -0.82 -8.68
N ASP A 38 2.68 0.26 -8.88
CA ASP A 38 3.88 0.51 -8.11
C ASP A 38 3.50 1.27 -6.82
N VAL A 39 3.57 0.55 -5.70
CA VAL A 39 3.29 1.09 -4.35
C VAL A 39 4.57 1.15 -3.49
N SER A 40 5.74 1.12 -4.12
CA SER A 40 7.03 1.01 -3.42
C SER A 40 7.40 2.24 -2.59
N HIS A 41 6.69 3.36 -2.77
CA HIS A 41 6.85 4.56 -1.94
C HIS A 41 6.28 4.41 -0.52
N MET A 42 5.51 3.35 -0.25
CA MET A 42 4.99 3.05 1.08
C MET A 42 6.11 2.61 2.01
N GLY A 43 6.15 3.17 3.23
CA GLY A 43 7.14 2.77 4.24
C GLY A 43 6.84 1.37 4.79
N ASP A 44 7.88 0.53 4.88
CA ASP A 44 7.85 -0.77 5.55
C ASP A 44 8.80 -0.75 6.75
N ILE A 45 8.27 -1.07 7.93
CA ILE A 45 9.02 -1.08 9.20
C ILE A 45 8.80 -2.43 9.88
N ARG A 46 9.90 -3.16 10.11
CA ARG A 46 9.88 -4.46 10.78
C ARG A 46 10.30 -4.35 12.25
N LEU A 47 9.40 -4.75 13.15
CA LEU A 47 9.64 -4.84 14.59
C LEU A 47 9.90 -6.31 14.97
N THR A 48 10.98 -6.58 15.71
CA THR A 48 11.34 -7.93 16.16
C THR A 48 11.94 -7.91 17.55
N GLY A 49 11.67 -8.96 18.34
CA GLY A 49 12.20 -9.12 19.70
C GLY A 49 11.10 -9.52 20.69
N PRO A 50 11.47 -9.83 21.95
CA PRO A 50 10.52 -10.28 22.96
C PRO A 50 9.40 -9.26 23.26
N GLU A 51 9.68 -7.97 23.09
CA GLU A 51 8.75 -6.87 23.39
C GLU A 51 8.03 -6.32 22.14
N ALA A 52 8.18 -6.95 20.96
CA ALA A 52 7.63 -6.41 19.72
C ALA A 52 6.10 -6.23 19.79
N LEU A 53 5.37 -7.17 20.39
CA LEU A 53 3.93 -7.05 20.57
C LEU A 53 3.57 -5.87 21.49
N ALA A 54 4.31 -5.68 22.59
CA ALA A 54 4.06 -4.57 23.51
C ALA A 54 4.32 -3.21 22.84
N ALA A 55 5.37 -3.11 22.02
CA ALA A 55 5.64 -1.92 21.22
C ALA A 55 4.51 -1.62 20.23
N VAL A 56 4.02 -2.64 19.49
CA VAL A 56 2.89 -2.50 18.55
C VAL A 56 1.61 -2.08 19.29
N GLN A 57 1.32 -2.66 20.45
CA GLN A 57 0.18 -2.29 21.30
C GLN A 57 0.27 -0.85 21.82
N HIS A 58 1.48 -0.31 21.99
CA HIS A 58 1.66 1.06 22.45
C HIS A 58 1.43 2.09 21.33
N ILE A 59 1.74 1.74 20.08
CA ILE A 59 1.64 2.64 18.93
C ILE A 59 0.31 2.53 18.17
N SER A 60 -0.37 1.38 18.23
CA SER A 60 -1.65 1.14 17.56
C SER A 60 -2.81 1.19 18.55
N MET A 61 -3.96 1.72 18.12
CA MET A 61 -5.18 1.72 18.93
C MET A 61 -5.83 0.33 19.01
N ASN A 62 -5.53 -0.54 18.05
CA ASN A 62 -6.16 -1.85 17.93
C ASN A 62 -5.37 -2.92 18.69
N ASP A 63 -6.08 -3.95 19.17
CA ASP A 63 -5.46 -5.07 19.88
C ASP A 63 -4.80 -6.07 18.94
N ALA A 64 -3.51 -5.87 18.67
CA ALA A 64 -2.66 -6.72 17.86
C ALA A 64 -2.46 -8.13 18.45
N SER A 65 -2.75 -8.36 19.74
CA SER A 65 -2.65 -9.70 20.34
C SER A 65 -3.70 -10.68 19.77
N ARG A 66 -4.74 -10.15 19.12
CA ARG A 66 -5.81 -10.93 18.48
C ARG A 66 -5.44 -11.44 17.08
N LEU A 67 -4.32 -11.00 16.52
CA LEU A 67 -3.85 -11.46 15.22
C LEU A 67 -3.14 -12.81 15.33
N ALA A 68 -3.56 -13.77 14.53
CA ALA A 68 -2.81 -14.99 14.28
C ALA A 68 -1.72 -14.76 13.20
N ILE A 69 -0.72 -15.64 13.15
CA ILE A 69 0.34 -15.60 12.13
C ILE A 69 -0.29 -15.63 10.73
N GLY A 70 0.12 -14.67 9.88
CA GLY A 70 -0.39 -14.51 8.51
C GLY A 70 -1.64 -13.63 8.40
N GLN A 71 -2.21 -13.17 9.51
CA GLN A 71 -3.27 -12.16 9.51
C GLN A 71 -2.70 -10.74 9.54
N ALA A 72 -3.49 -9.79 9.03
CA ALA A 72 -3.17 -8.37 9.05
C ALA A 72 -4.34 -7.58 9.62
N GLN A 73 -4.03 -6.43 10.21
CA GLN A 73 -5.00 -5.46 10.70
C GLN A 73 -4.58 -4.05 10.28
N TYR A 74 -5.56 -3.25 9.88
CA TYR A 74 -5.38 -1.82 9.64
C TYR A 74 -5.61 -1.04 10.94
N SER A 75 -4.77 -0.05 11.22
CA SER A 75 -4.90 0.89 12.34
C SER A 75 -4.70 2.31 11.85
N ALA A 76 -5.38 3.26 12.50
CA ALA A 76 -5.05 4.68 12.43
C ALA A 76 -3.78 4.99 13.23
#